data_AF-A0A1C3XRD1-F1
#
_entry.id   AF-A0A1C3XRD1-F1
#
_cell.length_a   1.000
_cell.length_b   1.000
_cell.length_c   1.000
_cell.angle_alpha   90.00
_cell.angle_beta   90.00
_cell.angle_gamma   90.00
#
_symmetry.space_group_name_H-M   'P 1'
#
loop_
_entity.id
_entity.type
_entity.pdbx_description
1 polymer ?
#
loop_
_entity_poly.entity_id
_entity_poly.type
_entity_poly.pdbx_seq_one_letter_code
_entity_poly.pdbx_strand_id
1 'polypeptide(L)' 'MSIKAVVFDAYGTLYDIQSVAEITEDAFPGYGEIITQVWRIKQRRMG' A
#
# COMPACT_ATOMS: atom_id res chain seq x y z
N MET A 1 16.14 -5.73 -31.55
CA MET A 1 16.31 -4.99 -30.28
C MET A 1 15.80 -5.88 -29.15
N SER A 2 16.58 -6.07 -28.09
CA SER A 2 16.12 -6.77 -26.89
C SER A 2 15.84 -5.76 -25.77
N ILE A 3 14.81 -6.02 -24.97
CA ILE A 3 14.56 -5.29 -23.72
C ILE A 3 15.75 -5.55 -22.80
N LYS A 4 16.37 -4.49 -22.25
CA LYS A 4 17.56 -4.58 -21.38
C LYS A 4 17.24 -4.43 -19.89
N ALA A 5 16.09 -3.87 -19.55
CA ALA A 5 15.63 -3.72 -18.18
C ALA A 5 14.11 -3.52 -18.14
N VAL A 6 13.51 -3.87 -17.01
CA VAL A 6 12.12 -3.56 -16.68
C VAL A 6 12.09 -2.87 -15.32
N VAL A 7 11.40 -1.74 -15.25
CA VAL A 7 11.27 -0.94 -14.03
C VAL A 7 9.81 -0.96 -13.61
N PHE A 8 9.57 -1.24 -12.33
CA PHE A 8 8.25 -1.30 -11.74
C PHE A 8 8.13 -0.28 -10.61
N ASP A 9 6.92 0.22 -10.42
CA ASP A 9 6.56 0.89 -9.17
C ASP A 9 6.63 -0.14 -8.03
N ALA A 10 6.95 0.30 -6.81
CA ALA A 10 7.01 -0.59 -5.67
C ALA A 10 5.60 -0.84 -5.09
N TYR A 11 4.88 0.21 -4.70
CA TYR A 11 3.67 0.08 -3.89
C TYR A 11 2.43 0.00 -4.79
N GLY A 12 1.71 -1.12 -4.73
CA GLY A 12 0.57 -1.41 -5.60
C GLY A 12 0.95 -2.04 -6.94
N THR A 13 2.24 -2.31 -7.19
CA THR A 13 2.71 -3.12 -8.32
C THR A 13 3.54 -4.32 -7.85
N LEU A 14 4.55 -4.11 -6.99
CA LEU A 14 5.33 -5.21 -6.39
C LEU A 14 4.82 -5.59 -4.99
N TYR A 15 4.32 -4.61 -4.22
CA TYR A 15 3.83 -4.81 -2.86
C TYR A 15 2.33 -4.51 -2.74
N ASP A 16 1.60 -5.39 -2.07
CA ASP A 16 0.18 -5.19 -1.79
C ASP A 16 -0.02 -4.19 -0.64
N ILE A 17 -0.68 -3.08 -0.95
CA ILE A 17 -0.99 -2.01 0.00
C ILE A 17 -2.09 -2.43 0.98
N GLN A 18 -2.89 -3.45 0.67
CA GLN A 18 -3.93 -3.97 1.57
C GLN A 18 -3.39 -4.88 2.67
N SER A 19 -2.11 -5.30 2.60
CA SER A 19 -1.48 -6.17 3.60
C SER A 19 -1.44 -5.59 5.01
N VAL A 20 -1.58 -4.27 5.17
CA VAL A 20 -1.64 -3.62 6.49
C VAL A 20 -3.02 -3.66 7.14
N ALA A 21 -4.07 -4.05 6.41
CA ALA A 21 -5.45 -4.01 6.89
C ALA A 21 -5.63 -4.88 8.15
N GLU A 22 -5.11 -6.11 8.13
CA GLU A 22 -5.16 -7.03 9.28
C GLU A 22 -4.42 -6.46 10.49
N ILE A 23 -3.22 -5.90 10.29
CA ILE A 23 -2.44 -5.28 11.37
C ILE A 23 -3.19 -4.10 12.00
N THR A 24 -3.83 -3.28 11.16
CA THR A 24 -4.61 -2.12 11.65
C THR A 24 -5.89 -2.53 12.36
N GLU A 25 -6.50 -3.65 11.95
CA GLU A 25 -7.68 -4.21 12.60
C GLU A 25 -7.33 -4.85 13.95
N ASP A 26 -6.21 -5.58 14.03
CA ASP A 26 -5.70 -6.14 15.29
C ASP A 26 -5.33 -5.04 16.30
N ALA A 27 -4.73 -3.95 15.81
CA ALA A 27 -4.35 -2.81 16.65
C ALA A 27 -5.55 -1.94 17.07
N PHE A 28 -6.54 -1.78 16.19
CA PHE A 28 -7.72 -0.96 16.40
C PHE A 28 -8.98 -1.64 15.82
N PRO A 29 -9.58 -2.59 16.55
CA PRO A 29 -10.74 -3.35 16.06
C PRO A 29 -11.90 -2.45 15.66
N GLY A 30 -12.47 -2.71 14.48
CA GLY A 30 -13.53 -1.93 13.84
C GLY A 30 -13.06 -0.67 13.10
N TYR A 31 -11.76 -0.36 13.13
CA TYR A 31 -11.20 0.85 12.50
C TYR A 31 -10.11 0.54 11.45
N GLY A 32 -9.73 -0.72 11.24
CA GLY A 32 -8.63 -1.09 10.34
C GLY A 32 -8.82 -0.57 8.92
N GLU A 33 -10.05 -0.63 8.41
CA GLU A 33 -10.39 -0.14 7.06
C GLU A 33 -10.17 1.37 6.91
N ILE A 34 -10.71 2.18 7.84
CA ILE A 34 -10.56 3.65 7.82
C ILE A 34 -9.10 4.06 7.96
N ILE A 35 -8.36 3.40 8.86
CA ILE A 35 -6.93 3.68 9.08
C ILE A 35 -6.12 3.38 7.81
N THR A 36 -6.37 2.23 7.19
CA THR A 36 -5.72 1.82 5.94
C THR A 36 -6.02 2.78 4.78
N GLN A 37 -7.25 3.26 4.67
CA GLN A 37 -7.66 4.23 3.65
C GLN A 37 -6.94 5.58 3.81
N VAL A 38 -6.91 6.12 5.04
CA VAL A 38 -6.23 7.40 5.33
C VAL A 38 -4.72 7.29 5.08
N TRP A 39 -4.11 6.17 5.46
CA TRP A 39 -2.68 5.92 5.21
C TRP A 39 -2.35 5.90 3.71
N ARG A 40 -3.19 5.25 2.89
CA ARG A 40 -3.03 5.21 1.42
C ARG A 40 -3.12 6.59 0.78
N ILE A 41 -4.01 7.46 1.28
CA ILE A 41 -4.12 8.85 0.81
C ILE A 41 -2.86 9.64 1.16
N LYS A 42 -2.30 9.44 2.36
CA LYS A 42 -1.07 10.10 2.80
C LYS A 42 0.13 9.68 1.96
N GLN A 43 0.27 8.39 1.63
CA GLN A 43 1.36 7.91 0.77
C GLN A 43 1.35 8.58 -0.62
N ARG A 44 0.20 8.72 -1.28
CA ARG A 44 0.11 9.38 -2.59
C ARG A 44 0.44 10.87 -2.57
N ARG A 45 0.35 11.53 -1.41
CA ARG A 45 0.70 12.96 -1.25
C ARG A 45 2.17 13.21 -0.93
N MET A 46 2.92 12.17 -0.59
CA MET A 46 4.35 12.25 -0.25
C MET A 46 5.26 11.79 -1.39
N GLY A 47 4.70 11.43 -2.54
CA GLY A 47 5.44 11.15 -3.78
C GLY A 47 5.67 12.40 -4.61
#